data_AF-A0A5C7KY80-F1
#
_entry.id   AF-A0A5C7KY80-F1
#
_cell.length_a   1.000
_cell.length_b   1.000
_cell.length_c   1.000
_cell.angle_alpha   90.00
_cell.angle_beta   90.00
_cell.angle_gamma   90.00
#
_symmetry.space_group_name_H-M   'P 1'
#
loop_
_entity.id
_entity.type
_entity.pdbx_description
1 polymer ?
#
loop_
_entity_poly.entity_id
_entity_poly.type
_entity_poly.pdbx_seq_one_letter_code
_entity_poly.pdbx_strand_id
1 'polypeptide(L)' 'VPARQIGWMSEHGERLDLPLTGNGEARCPATGTLYRLENNICTKAE' A
#
# COMPACT_ATOMS: atom_id res chain seq x y z
N VAL A 1 7.37 3.49 -23.44
CA VAL A 1 8.02 3.77 -22.14
C VAL A 1 7.57 2.71 -21.13
N PRO A 2 8.45 2.07 -20.34
CA PRO A 2 8.05 1.00 -19.43
C PRO A 2 7.33 1.55 -18.19
N ALA A 3 6.39 0.78 -17.64
CA ALA A 3 5.73 1.11 -16.38
C ALA A 3 6.72 1.02 -15.21
N ARG A 4 6.59 1.93 -14.24
CA ARG A 4 7.37 1.93 -12.99
C ARG A 4 6.41 1.89 -11.82
N GLN A 5 6.74 1.11 -10.80
CA GLN A 5 5.98 1.13 -9.55
C GLN A 5 6.28 2.43 -8.80
N ILE A 6 5.24 3.21 -8.51
CA ILE A 6 5.35 4.53 -7.85
C ILE A 6 4.69 4.58 -6.46
N GLY A 7 4.05 3.49 -6.05
CA GLY A 7 3.48 3.33 -4.72
C GLY A 7 2.55 2.13 -4.65
N TRP A 8 1.81 2.08 -3.55
CA TRP A 8 0.76 1.11 -3.28
C TRP A 8 -0.61 1.78 -3.37
N MET A 9 -1.60 1.02 -3.80
CA MET A 9 -2.96 1.48 -3.97
C MET A 9 -3.90 0.52 -3.24
N SER A 10 -4.87 1.07 -2.52
CA SER A 10 -5.91 0.28 -1.85
C SER A 10 -6.86 -0.33 -2.88
N GLU A 11 -7.70 -1.27 -2.42
CA GLU A 11 -8.76 -1.87 -3.24
C GLU A 11 -9.76 -0.83 -3.79
N HIS A 12 -9.78 0.38 -3.21
CA HIS A 12 -10.66 1.49 -3.60
C HIS A 12 -10.00 2.51 -4.52
N GLY A 13 -8.75 2.29 -4.94
CA GLY A 13 -8.03 3.23 -5.80
C GLY A 13 -7.36 4.38 -5.05
N GLU A 14 -7.32 4.33 -3.72
CA GLU A 14 -6.62 5.34 -2.92
C GLU A 14 -5.15 5.00 -2.73
N ARG A 15 -4.30 6.02 -2.76
CA ARG A 15 -2.87 5.84 -2.55
C ARG A 15 -2.60 5.53 -1.08
N LEU A 16 -1.92 4.42 -0.82
CA LEU A 16 -1.46 4.07 0.53
C LEU A 16 -0.12 4.75 0.78
N ASP A 17 0.04 5.37 1.95
CA ASP A 17 1.29 5.99 2.41
C ASP A 17 2.29 4.91 2.87
N LEU A 18 2.59 3.97 1.96
CA LEU A 18 3.53 2.87 2.17
C LEU A 18 4.79 3.12 1.33
N PRO A 19 5.98 2.82 1.89
CA PRO A 19 7.21 2.85 1.11
C PRO A 19 7.16 1.78 -0.01
N LEU A 20 7.94 1.96 -1.08
CA LEU A 20 8.04 0.96 -2.15
C LEU A 20 8.81 -0.30 -1.72
N THR A 21 9.66 -0.17 -0.72
CA THR A 21 10.59 -1.20 -0.25
C THR A 21 10.66 -1.19 1.28
N GLY A 22 11.00 -2.33 1.88
CA GLY A 22 11.07 -2.47 3.33
C GLY A 22 9.74 -2.88 3.93
N ASN A 23 9.48 -2.40 5.15
CA ASN A 23 8.28 -2.72 5.91
C ASN A 23 7.60 -1.42 6.35
N GLY A 24 6.27 -1.43 6.40
CA GLY A 24 5.48 -0.27 6.80
C GLY A 24 4.01 -0.60 6.94
N GLU A 25 3.24 0.31 7.53
CA GLU A 25 1.79 0.16 7.70
C GLU A 25 1.13 1.47 7.29
N ALA A 26 0.03 1.38 6.52
CA ALA A 26 -0.75 2.53 6.12
C ALA A 26 -2.23 2.19 6.19
N ARG A 27 -3.02 3.20 6.56
CA ARG A 27 -4.47 3.07 6.63
C ARG A 27 -5.10 3.66 5.38
N CYS A 28 -6.07 2.97 4.81
CA CYS A 28 -6.87 3.47 3.70
C CYS A 28 -7.71 4.67 4.18
N PRO A 29 -7.62 5.84 3.54
CA PRO A 29 -8.41 7.01 3.95
C PRO A 29 -9.91 6.79 3.75
N ALA A 30 -10.32 6.10 2.70
CA ALA A 30 -11.72 5.86 2.36
C ALA A 30 -12.44 4.89 3.30
N THR A 31 -11.77 3.79 3.70
CA THR A 31 -12.41 2.71 4.49
C THR A 31 -11.87 2.56 5.89
N GLY A 32 -10.72 3.15 6.18
CA GLY A 32 -10.02 2.89 7.44
C GLY A 32 -9.38 1.50 7.51
N THR A 33 -9.30 0.75 6.42
CA THR A 33 -8.63 -0.56 6.36
C THR A 33 -7.13 -0.40 6.58
N LEU A 34 -6.52 -1.23 7.43
CA LEU A 34 -5.07 -1.24 7.61
C LEU A 34 -4.42 -2.11 6.52
N TYR A 35 -3.37 -1.59 5.90
CA TYR A 35 -2.52 -2.30 4.96
C TYR A 35 -1.11 -2.35 5.51
N ARG A 36 -0.49 -3.52 5.44
CA ARG A 36 0.87 -3.73 5.89
C ARG A 36 1.74 -4.13 4.71
N LEU A 37 2.86 -3.45 4.57
CA LEU A 37 3.94 -3.82 3.67
C LEU A 37 4.93 -4.66 4.47
N GLU A 38 5.14 -5.90 4.03
CA GLU A 38 6.18 -6.78 4.57
C GLU A 38 6.98 -7.36 3.41
N ASN A 39 8.31 -7.22 3.43
CA ASN A 39 9.18 -7.74 2.39
C ASN A 39 8.76 -7.34 0.96
N ASN A 40 8.40 -6.07 0.75
CA ASN A 40 7.88 -5.57 -0.53
C ASN A 40 6.51 -6.15 -0.97
N ILE A 41 5.78 -6.80 -0.07
CA ILE A 41 4.45 -7.34 -0.32
C ILE A 41 3.45 -6.55 0.52
N CYS A 42 2.54 -5.82 -0.13
CA CYS A 42 1.44 -5.16 0.55
C CYS A 42 0.29 -6.14 0.74
N THR A 43 -0.04 -6.43 1.99
CA THR A 43 -1.19 -7.23 2.41
C THR A 43 -2.17 -6.36 3.17
N LYS A 44 -3.45 -6.72 3.08
CA LYS A 44 -4.50 -6.14 3.93
C LYS A 44 -4.38 -6.77 5.32
N ALA A 45 -4.22 -5.94 6.34
CA ALA A 45 -4.32 -6.36 7.73
C ALA A 45 -5.80 -6.26 8.12
N GLU A 46 -6.43 -7.41 8.32
CA GLU A 46 -7.82 -7.52 8.81
C GLU A 46 -7.93 -7.11 10.28
#